data_AF-A0A3D2K1X6-F1
#
_entry.id   AF-A0A3D2K1X6-F1
#
_cell.length_a   1.000
_cell.length_b   1.000
_cell.length_c   1.000
_cell.angle_alpha   90.00
_cell.angle_beta   90.00
_cell.angle_gamma   90.00
#
_symmetry.space_group_name_H-M   'P 1'
#
loop_
_entity.id
_entity.type
_entity.pdbx_description
1 polymer ?
#
loop_
_entity_poly.entity_id
_entity_poly.type
_entity_poly.pdbx_seq_one_letter_code
_entity_poly.pdbx_strand_id
1 'polypeptide(L)'
;MIKYIISITLLTLAACMVQQFLPAIGGLHGARVLILPLVFLCAAVSVNFASMLMLAFICGFLWDAQNALGPSGGDIEIYTNPVENLRFGYSIILYAMMGLLMQGIQPLFKRGKWHISSLLAGIAIFFYLFAEFLLINFVRGDFVFPRAAFYRIYLTSALTMLFSPFIFWLIFQLASACHHTIRYTGLKKEHRYID
;
A
#
# COMPACT_ATOMS: atom_id res chain seq x y z
N MET A 1 1.48 -2.25 -22.40
CA MET A 1 2.13 -2.57 -21.11
C MET A 1 2.93 -1.38 -20.56
N ILE A 2 3.91 -0.82 -21.28
CA ILE A 2 4.70 0.33 -20.80
C ILE A 2 3.81 1.53 -20.42
N LYS A 3 2.86 1.92 -21.28
CA LYS A 3 1.89 3.01 -21.00
C LYS A 3 1.11 2.80 -19.69
N TYR A 4 0.72 1.55 -19.42
CA TYR A 4 -0.01 1.19 -18.20
C TYR A 4 0.88 1.28 -16.96
N ILE A 5 2.13 0.79 -17.04
CA ILE A 5 3.10 0.90 -15.93
C ILE A 5 3.39 2.38 -15.63
N ILE A 6 3.60 3.21 -16.66
CA ILE A 6 3.81 4.66 -16.48
C ILE A 6 2.58 5.30 -15.80
N SER A 7 1.37 4.95 -16.24
CA SER A 7 0.14 5.47 -15.65
C SER A 7 -0.03 5.06 -14.18
N ILE A 8 0.27 3.81 -13.84
CA ILE A 8 0.25 3.32 -12.45
C ILE A 8 1.29 4.04 -11.60
N THR A 9 2.52 4.21 -12.10
CA THR A 9 3.56 4.95 -11.39
C THR A 9 3.14 6.40 -11.15
N LEU A 10 2.52 7.06 -12.14
CA LEU A 10 2.02 8.43 -12.00
C LEU A 10 0.87 8.49 -10.98
N LEU A 11 -0.03 7.49 -10.96
CA LEU A 11 -1.06 7.38 -9.93
C LEU A 11 -0.44 7.22 -8.53
N THR A 12 0.60 6.41 -8.38
CA THR A 12 1.33 6.26 -7.11
C THR A 12 1.96 7.58 -6.66
N LEU A 13 2.55 8.36 -7.58
CA LEU A 13 3.09 9.68 -7.27
C LEU A 13 1.98 10.67 -6.88
N ALA A 14 0.85 10.66 -7.57
CA ALA A 14 -0.31 11.48 -7.21
C ALA A 14 -0.86 11.08 -5.82
N ALA A 15 -0.96 9.78 -5.54
CA ALA A 15 -1.35 9.26 -4.23
C ALA A 15 -0.40 9.71 -3.12
N CYS A 16 0.91 9.72 -3.40
CA CYS A 16 1.94 10.22 -2.51
C CYS A 16 1.74 11.70 -2.16
N MET A 17 1.38 12.54 -3.14
CA MET A 17 1.06 13.95 -2.92
C MET A 17 -0.24 14.13 -2.12
N VAL A 18 -1.30 13.43 -2.50
CA VAL A 18 -2.59 13.48 -1.78
C VAL A 18 -2.43 13.01 -0.33
N GLN A 19 -1.58 12.02 -0.08
CA GLN A 19 -1.29 11.51 1.26
C GLN A 19 -0.78 12.60 2.22
N GLN A 20 -0.06 13.61 1.70
CA GLN A 20 0.47 14.70 2.52
C GLN A 20 -0.62 15.62 3.10
N PHE A 21 -1.78 15.68 2.45
CA PHE A 21 -2.88 16.55 2.85
C PHE A 21 -3.91 15.84 3.73
N LEU A 22 -3.75 14.53 4.02
CA LEU A 22 -4.69 13.77 4.82
C LEU A 22 -4.35 13.86 6.32
N PRO A 23 -5.19 14.57 7.11
CA PRO A 23 -4.97 14.66 8.55
C PRO A 23 -5.30 13.34 9.26
N ALA A 24 -4.75 13.18 10.46
CA ALA A 24 -5.17 12.12 11.37
C ALA A 24 -6.59 12.38 11.88
N ILE A 25 -7.40 11.34 11.95
CA ILE A 25 -8.75 11.43 12.51
C ILE A 25 -8.63 11.31 14.03
N GLY A 26 -8.70 12.45 14.73
CA GLY A 26 -8.56 12.52 16.19
C GLY A 26 -9.58 11.64 16.94
N GLY A 27 -10.81 11.55 16.42
CA GLY A 27 -11.87 10.71 17.00
C GLY A 27 -11.65 9.20 16.92
N LEU A 28 -10.67 8.72 16.12
CA LEU A 28 -10.35 7.30 15.95
C LEU A 28 -8.91 6.98 16.41
N HIS A 29 -8.53 7.38 17.62
CA HIS A 29 -7.18 7.16 18.16
C HIS A 29 -6.04 7.65 17.24
N GLY A 30 -6.30 8.70 16.45
CA GLY A 30 -5.34 9.22 15.47
C GLY A 30 -5.14 8.30 14.25
N ALA A 31 -6.13 7.46 13.92
CA ALA A 31 -6.11 6.66 12.71
C ALA A 31 -6.01 7.53 11.45
N ARG A 32 -5.36 6.99 10.42
CA ARG A 32 -5.15 7.67 9.13
C ARG A 32 -5.63 6.78 7.99
N VAL A 33 -5.94 7.39 6.86
CA VAL A 33 -6.15 6.64 5.62
C VAL A 33 -4.83 6.62 4.87
N LEU A 34 -4.34 5.43 4.55
CA LEU A 34 -3.06 5.22 3.88
C LEU A 34 -3.28 4.98 2.39
N ILE A 35 -3.50 6.05 1.64
CA ILE A 35 -3.73 6.02 0.19
C ILE A 35 -2.51 5.50 -0.56
N LEU A 36 -1.29 5.92 -0.21
CA LEU A 36 -0.08 5.46 -0.92
C LEU A 36 0.10 3.92 -0.83
N PRO A 37 0.14 3.29 0.37
CA PRO A 37 0.14 1.84 0.49
C PRO A 37 -1.04 1.16 -0.22
N LEU A 38 -2.22 1.76 -0.16
CA LEU A 38 -3.42 1.20 -0.78
C LEU A 38 -3.33 1.15 -2.30
N VAL A 39 -2.90 2.25 -2.92
CA VAL A 39 -2.70 2.35 -4.37
C VAL A 39 -1.63 1.36 -4.82
N PHE A 40 -0.52 1.25 -4.07
CA PHE A 40 0.49 0.24 -4.31
C PHE A 40 -0.08 -1.18 -4.29
N LEU A 41 -0.86 -1.55 -3.26
CA LEU A 41 -1.41 -2.91 -3.16
C LEU A 41 -2.38 -3.25 -4.28
N CYS A 42 -3.27 -2.31 -4.63
CA CYS A 42 -4.21 -2.50 -5.72
C CYS A 42 -3.48 -2.61 -7.06
N ALA A 43 -2.43 -1.81 -7.26
CA ALA A 43 -1.58 -1.86 -8.43
C ALA A 43 -0.77 -3.17 -8.51
N ALA A 44 -0.23 -3.65 -7.38
CA ALA A 44 0.58 -4.86 -7.28
C ALA A 44 -0.17 -6.09 -7.81
N VAL A 45 -1.47 -6.20 -7.55
CA VAL A 45 -2.31 -7.30 -8.09
C VAL A 45 -2.48 -7.20 -9.60
N SER A 46 -2.44 -6.00 -10.17
CA SER A 46 -2.71 -5.77 -11.61
C SER A 46 -1.47 -5.92 -12.51
N VAL A 47 -0.27 -5.88 -11.95
CA VAL A 47 1.01 -5.88 -12.68
C VAL A 47 1.78 -7.19 -12.52
N ASN A 48 2.80 -7.39 -13.35
CA ASN A 48 3.72 -8.52 -13.24
C ASN A 48 4.65 -8.37 -12.02
N PHE A 49 5.22 -9.48 -11.57
CA PHE A 49 6.12 -9.55 -10.41
C PHE A 49 7.27 -8.53 -10.46
N ALA A 50 7.99 -8.43 -11.58
CA ALA A 50 9.11 -7.50 -11.73
C ALA A 50 8.66 -6.03 -11.61
N SER A 51 7.52 -5.68 -12.21
CA SER A 51 6.95 -4.33 -12.11
C SER A 51 6.43 -4.02 -10.71
N MET A 52 5.90 -5.02 -10.00
CA MET A 52 5.51 -4.89 -8.59
C MET A 52 6.73 -4.57 -7.71
N LEU A 53 7.86 -5.27 -7.91
CA LEU A 53 9.10 -4.98 -7.18
C LEU A 53 9.63 -3.56 -7.47
N MET A 54 9.58 -3.11 -8.72
CA MET A 54 9.94 -1.74 -9.07
C MET A 54 9.03 -0.72 -8.36
N LEU A 55 7.72 -0.97 -8.31
CA LEU A 55 6.79 -0.12 -7.57
C LEU A 55 7.05 -0.16 -6.07
N ALA A 56 7.40 -1.33 -5.50
CA ALA A 56 7.72 -1.47 -4.08
C ALA A 56 8.97 -0.66 -3.72
N PHE A 57 9.99 -0.70 -4.58
CA PHE A 57 11.17 0.15 -4.44
C PHE A 57 10.81 1.64 -4.46
N ILE A 58 10.02 2.09 -5.44
CA ILE A 58 9.61 3.50 -5.54
C ILE A 58 8.77 3.92 -4.32
N CYS A 59 7.79 3.10 -3.91
CA CYS A 59 6.91 3.44 -2.78
C CYS A 59 7.68 3.46 -1.45
N GLY A 60 8.54 2.47 -1.21
CA GLY A 60 9.38 2.45 -0.01
C GLY A 60 10.36 3.63 0.01
N PHE A 61 11.02 3.90 -1.12
CA PHE A 61 11.89 5.08 -1.23
C PHE A 61 11.15 6.39 -0.94
N LEU A 62 9.95 6.57 -1.50
CA LEU A 62 9.12 7.76 -1.25
C LEU A 62 8.65 7.82 0.21
N TRP A 63 8.25 6.70 0.80
CA TRP A 63 7.83 6.65 2.20
C TRP A 63 8.97 7.02 3.14
N ASP A 64 10.16 6.45 2.93
CA ASP A 64 11.33 6.77 3.75
C ASP A 64 11.79 8.21 3.53
N ALA A 65 11.74 8.73 2.30
CA ALA A 65 12.05 10.13 2.01
C ALA A 65 11.07 11.08 2.71
N GLN A 66 9.77 10.77 2.73
CA GLN A 66 8.78 11.56 3.45
C GLN A 66 9.01 11.57 4.96
N ASN A 67 9.31 10.40 5.54
CA ASN A 67 9.58 10.30 6.98
C ASN A 67 10.93 10.93 7.36
N ALA A 68 11.92 10.92 6.47
CA ALA A 68 13.19 11.64 6.66
C ALA A 68 13.01 13.16 6.67
N LEU A 69 12.01 13.68 5.96
CA LEU A 69 11.66 15.09 5.89
C LEU A 69 10.65 15.53 6.97
N GLY A 70 10.24 14.63 7.88
CA GLY A 70 9.38 14.94 9.04
C GLY A 70 10.03 15.92 10.03
N PRO A 71 9.39 16.26 11.18
CA PRO A 71 9.78 17.37 12.08
C PRO A 71 11.19 17.36 12.70
N SER A 72 12.11 16.52 12.23
CA SER A 72 13.55 16.57 12.47
C SER A 72 14.31 17.53 11.54
N GLY A 73 13.64 18.50 10.92
CA GLY A 73 14.24 19.56 10.11
C GLY A 73 14.00 20.99 10.63
N GLY A 74 13.41 21.14 11.82
CA GLY A 74 13.24 22.42 12.50
C GLY A 74 14.20 22.53 13.69
N ASP A 75 14.51 23.77 14.07
CA ASP A 75 15.47 24.14 15.12
C ASP A 75 15.42 23.21 16.35
N ILE A 76 16.58 22.72 16.77
CA ILE A 76 16.74 21.68 17.79
C ILE A 76 16.24 22.18 19.17
N GLU A 77 16.18 23.49 19.35
CA GLU A 77 15.66 24.14 20.56
C GLU A 77 14.13 24.03 20.72
N ILE A 78 13.38 23.76 19.64
CA ILE A 78 11.91 23.76 19.66
C ILE A 78 11.33 22.33 19.78
N TYR A 79 12.04 21.32 19.26
CA TYR A 79 11.57 19.94 19.20
C TYR A 79 12.42 19.01 20.09
N THR A 80 12.07 18.97 21.37
CA THR A 80 12.79 18.26 22.45
C THR A 80 12.77 16.74 22.40
N ASN A 81 12.02 16.13 21.46
CA ASN A 81 11.97 14.68 21.28
C ASN A 81 12.24 14.34 19.81
N PRO A 82 13.48 14.03 19.41
CA PRO A 82 13.72 13.44 18.11
C PRO A 82 12.98 12.11 18.09
N VAL A 83 11.97 11.98 17.22
CA VAL A 83 11.44 10.66 16.91
C VAL A 83 12.60 9.93 16.24
N GLU A 84 13.22 8.97 16.93
CA GLU A 84 14.22 8.09 16.32
C GLU A 84 13.58 7.43 15.10
N ASN A 85 13.94 7.95 13.93
CA ASN A 85 13.44 7.49 12.66
C ASN A 85 14.17 6.19 12.31
N LEU A 86 13.42 5.18 11.86
CA LEU A 86 14.05 3.98 11.30
C LEU A 86 15.01 4.35 10.18
N ARG A 87 16.09 3.58 10.05
CA ARG A 87 17.09 3.78 9.00
C ARG A 87 16.44 3.69 7.64
N PHE A 88 16.79 4.63 6.75
CA PHE A 88 16.36 4.62 5.36
C PHE A 88 16.57 3.25 4.70
N GLY A 89 15.56 2.76 3.99
CA GLY A 89 15.56 1.51 3.23
C GLY A 89 14.67 0.40 3.80
N TYR A 90 14.27 0.46 5.08
CA TYR A 90 13.46 -0.61 5.68
C TYR A 90 12.08 -0.75 5.02
N SER A 91 11.46 0.37 4.63
CA SER A 91 10.11 0.34 4.08
C SER A 91 10.07 -0.30 2.69
N ILE A 92 11.17 -0.25 1.92
CA ILE A 92 11.28 -0.97 0.63
C ILE A 92 11.03 -2.47 0.84
N ILE A 93 11.61 -3.05 1.89
CA ILE A 93 11.43 -4.46 2.23
C ILE A 93 9.99 -4.72 2.66
N LEU A 94 9.43 -3.86 3.49
CA LEU A 94 8.03 -4.00 3.94
C LEU A 94 7.04 -3.92 2.76
N TYR A 95 7.21 -2.95 1.86
CA TYR A 95 6.41 -2.83 0.64
C TYR A 95 6.57 -4.05 -0.28
N ALA A 96 7.79 -4.56 -0.44
CA ALA A 96 8.02 -5.78 -1.19
C ALA A 96 7.27 -6.97 -0.58
N MET A 97 7.32 -7.16 0.75
CA MET A 97 6.57 -8.22 1.43
C MET A 97 5.06 -8.09 1.23
N MET A 98 4.48 -6.89 1.35
CA MET A 98 3.06 -6.69 1.08
C MET A 98 2.70 -6.98 -0.39
N GLY A 99 3.57 -6.57 -1.33
CA GLY A 99 3.40 -6.84 -2.75
C GLY A 99 3.48 -8.34 -3.09
N LEU A 100 4.34 -9.09 -2.41
CA LEU A 100 4.42 -10.55 -2.51
C LEU A 100 3.13 -11.22 -2.04
N LEU A 101 2.58 -10.78 -0.89
CA LEU A 101 1.29 -11.26 -0.40
C LEU A 101 0.18 -11.04 -1.45
N MET A 102 0.17 -9.86 -2.08
CA MET A 102 -0.80 -9.54 -3.16
C MET A 102 -0.61 -10.37 -4.42
N GLN A 103 0.63 -10.62 -4.83
CA GLN A 103 0.92 -11.45 -6.00
C GLN A 103 0.43 -12.89 -5.79
N GLY A 104 0.48 -13.42 -4.56
CA GLY A 104 -0.04 -14.75 -4.23
C GLY A 104 -1.53 -14.93 -4.56
N ILE A 105 -2.34 -13.87 -4.44
CA ILE A 105 -3.78 -13.91 -4.75
C ILE A 105 -4.15 -13.33 -6.12
N GLN A 106 -3.16 -12.89 -6.91
CA GLN A 106 -3.37 -12.38 -8.26
C GLN A 106 -4.28 -13.27 -9.14
N PRO A 107 -4.14 -14.62 -9.18
CA PRO A 107 -5.02 -15.45 -10.01
C PRO A 107 -6.49 -15.39 -9.56
N LEU A 108 -6.76 -15.12 -8.27
CA LEU A 108 -8.11 -15.03 -7.72
C LEU A 108 -8.77 -13.68 -8.08
N PHE A 109 -8.00 -12.59 -8.08
CA PHE A 109 -8.46 -11.28 -8.57
C PHE A 109 -8.84 -11.34 -10.04
N LYS A 110 -8.03 -12.02 -10.86
CA LYS A 110 -8.32 -12.28 -12.29
C LYS A 110 -9.59 -13.12 -12.53
N ARG A 111 -10.21 -13.68 -11.49
CA ARG A 111 -11.51 -14.39 -11.57
C ARG A 111 -12.70 -13.50 -11.19
N GLY A 112 -12.49 -12.19 -11.00
CA GLY A 112 -13.55 -11.23 -10.69
C GLY A 112 -13.96 -11.15 -9.21
N LYS A 113 -13.30 -11.89 -8.31
CA LYS A 113 -13.57 -11.85 -6.87
C LYS A 113 -12.84 -10.69 -6.17
N TRP A 114 -13.17 -9.46 -6.56
CA TRP A 114 -12.51 -8.23 -6.07
C TRP A 114 -12.61 -8.03 -4.54
N HIS A 115 -13.69 -8.51 -3.91
CA HIS A 115 -13.90 -8.47 -2.46
C HIS A 115 -12.76 -9.15 -1.67
N ILE A 116 -12.18 -10.23 -2.20
CA ILE A 116 -11.11 -10.97 -1.51
C ILE A 116 -9.79 -10.17 -1.55
N SER A 117 -9.53 -9.48 -2.66
CA SER A 117 -8.36 -8.59 -2.77
C SER A 117 -8.49 -7.36 -1.89
N SER A 118 -9.70 -6.83 -1.75
CA SER A 118 -10.01 -5.78 -0.78
C SER A 118 -9.68 -6.22 0.65
N LEU A 119 -10.18 -7.38 1.08
CA LEU A 119 -9.90 -7.93 2.41
C LEU A 119 -8.39 -8.15 2.64
N LEU A 120 -7.69 -8.75 1.66
CA LEU A 120 -6.26 -8.96 1.77
C LEU A 120 -5.50 -7.62 1.87
N ALA A 121 -6.00 -6.54 1.26
CA ALA A 121 -5.33 -5.24 1.32
C ALA A 121 -5.35 -4.69 2.75
N GLY A 122 -6.47 -4.84 3.46
CA GLY A 122 -6.55 -4.53 4.88
C GLY A 122 -5.58 -5.36 5.71
N ILE A 123 -5.53 -6.68 5.48
CA ILE A 123 -4.62 -7.59 6.18
C ILE A 123 -3.15 -7.22 5.91
N ALA A 124 -2.78 -6.93 4.66
CA ALA A 124 -1.43 -6.54 4.29
C ALA A 124 -1.01 -5.21 4.94
N ILE A 125 -1.90 -4.22 5.00
CA ILE A 125 -1.65 -2.94 5.69
C ILE A 125 -1.52 -3.15 7.20
N PHE A 126 -2.33 -4.02 7.79
CA PHE A 126 -2.21 -4.37 9.20
C PHE A 126 -0.83 -4.96 9.51
N PHE A 127 -0.38 -5.95 8.74
CA PHE A 127 0.94 -6.55 8.92
C PHE A 127 2.08 -5.56 8.67
N TYR A 128 1.94 -4.68 7.69
CA TYR A 128 2.89 -3.60 7.43
C TYR A 128 3.07 -2.70 8.66
N LEU A 129 1.96 -2.14 9.16
CA LEU A 129 1.98 -1.25 10.32
C LEU A 129 2.42 -1.96 11.60
N PHE A 130 2.06 -3.23 11.75
CA PHE A 130 2.47 -4.04 12.87
C PHE A 130 3.98 -4.34 12.83
N ALA A 131 4.52 -4.71 11.66
CA ALA A 131 5.95 -4.92 11.48
C ALA A 131 6.75 -3.63 11.68
N GLU A 132 6.28 -2.50 11.12
CA GLU A 132 6.87 -1.17 11.34
C GLU A 132 6.88 -0.82 12.83
N PHE A 133 5.76 -1.04 13.54
CA PHE A 133 5.69 -0.84 14.98
C PHE A 133 6.67 -1.73 15.75
N LEU A 134 6.79 -3.02 15.40
CA LEU A 134 7.75 -3.92 16.05
C LEU A 134 9.19 -3.50 15.81
N LEU A 135 9.54 -3.08 14.59
CA LEU A 135 10.88 -2.58 14.26
C LEU A 135 11.22 -1.32 15.06
N ILE A 136 10.26 -0.40 15.20
CA ILE A 136 10.43 0.80 16.05
C ILE A 136 10.71 0.42 17.50
N ASN A 137 9.94 -0.50 18.08
CA ASN A 137 10.16 -0.93 19.46
C ASN A 137 11.50 -1.68 19.62
N PHE A 138 11.85 -2.51 18.64
CA PHE A 138 13.13 -3.23 18.64
C PHE A 138 14.33 -2.28 18.62
N VAL A 139 14.30 -1.25 17.77
CA VAL A 139 15.37 -0.24 17.70
C VAL A 139 15.45 0.59 18.97
N ARG A 140 14.29 0.92 19.58
CA ARG A 140 14.23 1.65 20.85
C ARG A 140 14.70 0.85 22.06
N GLY A 141 14.78 -0.48 21.94
CA GLY A 141 15.13 -1.37 23.06
C GLY A 141 14.08 -1.43 24.17
N ASP A 142 12.89 -0.85 23.94
CA ASP A 142 11.78 -0.82 24.90
C ASP A 142 10.51 -1.40 24.24
N PHE A 143 10.01 -2.50 24.79
CA PHE A 143 8.85 -3.22 24.27
C PHE A 143 7.59 -2.83 25.04
N VAL A 144 7.12 -1.60 24.81
CA VAL A 144 5.84 -1.15 25.36
C VAL A 144 4.76 -1.32 24.31
N PHE A 145 3.74 -2.11 24.62
CA PHE A 145 2.60 -2.34 23.73
C PHE A 145 1.34 -1.59 24.22
N PRO A 146 1.24 -0.27 24.00
CA PRO A 146 0.09 0.49 24.46
C PRO A 146 -1.14 0.11 23.63
N ARG A 147 -2.26 -0.15 24.31
CA ARG A 147 -3.56 -0.49 23.68
C ARG A 147 -3.96 0.53 22.60
N ALA A 148 -3.66 1.82 22.82
CA ALA A 148 -3.94 2.88 21.85
C ALA A 148 -3.19 2.71 20.51
N ALA A 149 -1.94 2.24 20.52
CA ALA A 149 -1.20 1.97 19.29
C ALA A 149 -1.81 0.81 18.51
N PHE A 150 -2.22 -0.25 19.22
CA PHE A 150 -2.91 -1.38 18.60
C PHE A 150 -4.23 -0.95 17.93
N TYR A 151 -5.06 -0.18 18.63
CA TYR A 151 -6.29 0.37 18.05
C TYR A 151 -6.01 1.27 16.86
N ARG A 152 -4.97 2.10 16.91
CA ARG A 152 -4.56 2.94 15.78
C ARG A 152 -4.19 2.10 14.56
N ILE A 153 -3.39 1.04 14.73
CA ILE A 153 -3.00 0.13 13.64
C ILE A 153 -4.23 -0.56 13.06
N TYR A 154 -5.05 -1.17 13.91
CA TYR A 154 -6.28 -1.86 13.51
C TYR A 154 -7.24 -0.93 12.75
N LEU A 155 -7.60 0.21 13.33
CA LEU A 155 -8.54 1.16 12.72
C LEU A 155 -7.99 1.74 11.41
N THR A 156 -6.71 2.11 11.36
CA THR A 156 -6.05 2.60 10.13
C THR A 156 -6.13 1.55 9.01
N SER A 157 -5.85 0.29 9.33
CA SER A 157 -5.93 -0.81 8.35
C SER A 157 -7.35 -1.06 7.87
N ALA A 158 -8.34 -1.05 8.77
CA ALA A 158 -9.75 -1.26 8.46
C ALA A 158 -10.35 -0.11 7.65
N LEU A 159 -10.04 1.14 8.01
CA LEU A 159 -10.44 2.32 7.25
C LEU A 159 -9.84 2.29 5.84
N THR A 160 -8.54 2.02 5.73
CA THR A 160 -7.87 1.99 4.43
C THR A 160 -8.42 0.87 3.54
N MET A 161 -8.75 -0.29 4.13
CA MET A 161 -9.45 -1.37 3.45
C MET A 161 -10.80 -0.91 2.86
N LEU A 162 -11.57 -0.10 3.59
CA LEU A 162 -12.87 0.40 3.13
C LEU A 162 -12.76 1.27 1.85
N PHE A 163 -11.63 1.96 1.65
CA PHE A 163 -11.36 2.75 0.45
C PHE A 163 -10.81 1.94 -0.73
N SER A 164 -10.43 0.66 -0.53
CA SER A 164 -9.92 -0.20 -1.59
C SER A 164 -10.82 -0.36 -2.83
N PRO A 165 -12.16 -0.54 -2.75
CA PRO A 165 -13.00 -0.65 -3.94
C PRO A 165 -12.94 0.58 -4.83
N PHE A 166 -12.82 1.78 -4.23
CA PHE A 166 -12.69 3.02 -4.98
C PHE A 166 -11.36 3.08 -5.75
N ILE A 167 -10.26 2.66 -5.13
CA ILE A 167 -8.96 2.59 -5.80
C ILE A 167 -8.94 1.52 -6.90
N PHE A 168 -9.53 0.35 -6.66
CA PHE A 168 -9.67 -0.67 -7.71
C PHE A 168 -10.44 -0.12 -8.92
N TRP A 169 -11.54 0.60 -8.68
CA TRP A 169 -12.30 1.24 -9.74
C TRP A 169 -11.44 2.23 -10.55
N LEU A 170 -10.63 3.08 -9.89
CA LEU A 170 -9.69 3.99 -10.58
C LEU A 170 -8.67 3.22 -11.44
N ILE A 171 -8.09 2.14 -10.92
CA ILE A 171 -7.13 1.33 -11.66
C ILE A 171 -7.79 0.66 -12.89
N PHE A 172 -9.03 0.18 -12.76
CA PHE A 172 -9.77 -0.37 -13.89
C PHE A 172 -10.05 0.67 -14.97
N GLN A 173 -10.38 1.91 -14.58
CA GLN A 173 -10.53 3.01 -15.53
C GLN A 173 -9.23 3.31 -16.27
N LEU A 174 -8.10 3.34 -15.56
CA LEU A 174 -6.77 3.53 -16.18
C LEU A 174 -6.38 2.37 -17.10
N ALA A 175 -6.69 1.13 -16.72
CA ALA A 175 -6.46 -0.04 -17.55
C ALA A 175 -7.27 0.03 -18.86
N SER A 176 -8.54 0.44 -18.77
CA SER A 176 -9.43 0.67 -19.91
C SER A 176 -8.89 1.77 -20.83
N ALA A 177 -8.52 2.93 -20.26
CA ALA A 177 -7.96 4.07 -21.01
C ALA A 177 -6.61 3.74 -21.69
N CYS A 178 -5.81 2.85 -21.09
CA CYS A 178 -4.54 2.41 -21.66
C CYS A 178 -4.67 1.24 -22.67
N HIS A 179 -5.90 0.81 -23.00
CA HIS A 179 -6.19 -0.39 -23.79
C HIS A 179 -5.45 -1.63 -23.29
N HIS A 180 -5.21 -1.73 -21.98
CA HIS A 180 -4.55 -2.89 -21.39
C HIS A 180 -5.60 -3.84 -20.84
N THR A 181 -5.83 -4.95 -21.55
CA THR A 181 -6.67 -6.03 -21.04
C THR A 181 -5.91 -6.78 -19.96
N ILE A 182 -6.35 -6.64 -18.70
CA ILE A 182 -5.92 -7.54 -17.62
C ILE A 182 -6.39 -8.93 -18.04
N ARG A 183 -5.47 -9.73 -18.59
CA ARG A 183 -5.80 -10.98 -19.27
C ARG A 183 -6.48 -11.94 -18.29
N TYR A 184 -7.80 -12.12 -18.45
CA TYR A 184 -8.60 -13.12 -17.74
C TYR A 184 -8.24 -14.50 -18.29
N THR A 185 -7.21 -15.15 -17.74
CA THR A 185 -6.76 -16.50 -18.16
C THR A 185 -7.70 -17.60 -17.64
N GLY A 186 -9.02 -17.39 -17.70
CA GLY A 186 -10.00 -18.26 -17.00
C GLY A 186 -11.29 -18.57 -17.73
N LEU A 187 -11.55 -18.01 -18.92
CA LEU A 187 -12.73 -18.37 -19.72
C LEU A 187 -12.34 -18.51 -21.19
N LYS A 188 -11.56 -19.55 -21.50
CA LYS A 188 -11.62 -20.14 -22.85
C LYS A 188 -12.96 -20.87 -22.90
N LYS A 189 -13.99 -20.21 -23.43
CA LYS A 189 -15.27 -20.84 -23.75
C LYS A 189 -14.93 -21.83 -24.87
N GLU A 190 -14.81 -23.11 -24.53
CA GLU A 190 -14.68 -24.20 -25.48
C GLU A 190 -16.00 -24.24 -26.27
N HIS A 191 -16.13 -23.42 -27.32
CA HIS A 191 -17.09 -23.71 -28.38
C HIS A 191 -16.49 -24.86 -29.17
N ARG A 192 -16.74 -26.05 -28.65
CA ARG A 192 -16.66 -27.28 -29.41
C ARG A 192 -17.78 -27.18 -30.46
N TYR A 193 -17.43 -26.78 -31.67
CA TYR A 193 -18.23 -27.12 -32.84
C TYR A 193 -18.20 -28.65 -32.90
N ILE A 194 -19.35 -29.26 -32.62
CA ILE A 194 -19.64 -30.62 -33.04
C ILE A 194 -20.32 -30.45 -34.40
N ASP A 195 -19.82 -31.20 -35.37
CA ASP A 195 -20.18 -31.22 -36.79
C ASP A 195 -21.69 -31.26 -37.06
#